data_AF-C5XAT3-F1
#
_entry.id   AF-C5XAT3-F1
#
_cell.length_a   1.000
_cell.length_b   1.000
_cell.length_c   1.000
_cell.angle_alpha   90.00
_cell.angle_beta   90.00
_cell.angle_gamma   90.00
#
_symmetry.space_group_name_H-M   'P 1'
#
loop_
_entity.id
_entity.type
_entity.pdbx_description
1 polymer ?
#
loop_
_entity_poly.entity_id
_entity_poly.type
_entity_poly.pdbx_seq_one_letter_code
_entity_poly.pdbx_strand_id
1 'polypeptide(L)'
;MLTASPPSQVKPQQWATCRISVASSAAFLPPPPAAAGRSVVPVEFRRTTTVASAALGPVSTEPAERSPAPQPPPQSSDDDDEETMLGNYVPVYVMLPLEVVTTENEVEDSGELRAQLRRLREAGVDGVMVDVWWGIVEGAGPGLYEWRAYRELFRIVQAQGLKLQAIMSFHACGGNVGDAVNIPIPRWVREVGEADPDVFYTSSTGARNQEYLTIGVDDEPLFYGRTAIQLYADFMKSFRENMADFLESGLIVDIEVGLGPAGELRYPSYPETQGWVFPGIGQFQCYDKYLEADFKAAAAEAGHPEWELPDDAGEMNDTPEDTGFFAAERGTYLTEQGRFFLTWYSSKLIQHGDRVLDEANKAFLGCKVKLAAKVSGIHWWYRHPSHAAELAAGYYNLGGRDGYAPVARMLARHGGAILNFTCAEMRDSEQPEEALSAPEQLVQQVLCAGWREGIDVACENALSRYDRRGYNQMLLTARPNGVVGLSGDGAGAGAAPRRVAAVTYLRLSDELLASNNFRIFRTFVRKLHADLDLCADPDRYGRPIKPLETSAPEMSIERLLEATAPAPAPAPAFPFDPETDMSVGGWLAEAVDWVLDKIEWVFG
;
A
#
# COMPACT_ATOMS: atom_id res chain seq x y z
N MET A 1 -0.03 1.18 56.99
CA MET A 1 0.17 2.60 56.63
C MET A 1 1.20 2.62 55.52
N LEU A 2 0.73 2.59 54.28
CA LEU A 2 1.56 2.64 53.08
C LEU A 2 1.39 4.04 52.50
N THR A 3 2.49 4.77 52.39
CA THR A 3 2.56 6.15 51.90
C THR A 3 2.60 6.15 50.38
N ALA A 4 1.56 6.70 49.76
CA ALA A 4 1.49 6.98 48.34
C ALA A 4 2.13 8.34 48.02
N SER A 5 2.92 8.41 46.96
CA SER A 5 3.43 9.64 46.36
C SER A 5 2.39 10.22 45.38
N PRO A 6 2.25 11.56 45.27
CA PRO A 6 1.20 12.19 44.47
C PRO A 6 1.60 12.35 42.98
N PRO A 7 0.63 12.37 42.04
CA PRO A 7 0.89 12.64 40.64
C PRO A 7 1.03 14.15 40.34
N SER A 8 1.91 14.47 39.41
CA SER A 8 2.22 15.81 38.90
C SER A 8 1.06 16.39 38.07
N GLN A 9 0.63 17.60 38.43
CA GLN A 9 -0.32 18.40 37.66
C GLN A 9 0.38 19.06 36.46
N VAL A 10 -0.12 18.80 35.25
CA VAL A 10 0.16 19.61 34.05
C VAL A 10 -1.01 20.57 33.86
N LYS A 11 -0.72 21.88 33.83
CA LYS A 11 -1.70 22.95 33.58
C LYS A 11 -1.89 23.17 32.07
N PRO A 12 -3.12 23.35 31.57
CA PRO A 12 -3.35 23.74 30.18
C PRO A 12 -3.09 25.24 29.98
N GLN A 13 -2.31 25.60 28.96
CA GLN A 13 -2.12 26.98 28.50
C GLN A 13 -3.27 27.38 27.56
N GLN A 14 -3.80 28.58 27.79
CA GLN A 14 -4.91 29.19 27.05
C GLN A 14 -4.42 29.74 25.71
N TRP A 15 -5.10 29.37 24.61
CA TRP A 15 -4.89 29.97 23.29
C TRP A 15 -5.61 31.32 23.17
N ALA A 16 -4.85 32.35 22.81
CA ALA A 16 -5.36 33.69 22.51
C ALA A 16 -5.82 33.75 21.04
N THR A 17 -7.10 34.09 20.85
CA THR A 17 -7.73 34.34 19.55
C THR A 17 -7.20 35.64 18.93
N CYS A 18 -6.57 35.58 17.76
CA CYS A 18 -6.24 36.75 16.96
C CYS A 18 -7.26 36.91 15.81
N ARG A 19 -7.98 38.04 15.81
CA ARG A 19 -8.94 38.42 14.78
C ARG A 19 -8.20 39.02 13.59
N ILE A 20 -8.40 38.47 12.38
CA ILE A 20 -7.94 39.09 11.13
C ILE A 20 -9.17 39.57 10.34
N SER A 21 -9.13 40.84 9.94
CA SER A 21 -10.19 41.53 9.21
C SER A 21 -10.28 41.10 7.75
N VAL A 22 -11.50 40.88 7.30
CA VAL A 22 -11.87 40.64 5.89
C VAL A 22 -11.67 41.91 5.07
N ALA A 23 -10.95 41.81 3.95
CA ALA A 23 -10.91 42.83 2.90
C ALA A 23 -11.53 42.27 1.61
N SER A 24 -12.28 43.13 0.93
CA SER A 24 -13.26 42.85 -0.11
C SER A 24 -12.66 42.49 -1.47
N SER A 25 -13.27 41.46 -2.07
CA SER A 25 -13.52 41.18 -3.49
C SER A 25 -13.01 42.13 -4.58
N ALA A 26 -12.32 41.56 -5.57
CA ALA A 26 -12.28 42.04 -6.94
C ALA A 26 -12.56 40.88 -7.92
N ALA A 27 -13.56 41.06 -8.77
CA ALA A 27 -14.07 40.08 -9.73
C ALA A 27 -13.13 39.93 -10.94
N PHE A 28 -12.85 38.68 -11.34
CA PHE A 28 -12.20 38.35 -12.61
C PHE A 28 -13.24 37.91 -13.65
N LEU A 29 -13.11 38.48 -14.85
CA LEU A 29 -13.96 38.30 -16.02
C LEU A 29 -13.74 36.93 -16.71
N PRO A 30 -14.73 36.40 -17.46
CA PRO A 30 -14.62 35.10 -18.12
C PRO A 30 -13.86 35.17 -19.46
N PRO A 31 -13.29 34.05 -19.95
CA PRO A 31 -12.63 33.98 -21.25
C PRO A 31 -13.64 33.81 -22.42
N PRO A 32 -13.28 34.20 -23.66
CA PRO A 32 -14.15 34.08 -24.83
C PRO A 32 -14.04 32.69 -25.51
N PRO A 33 -15.02 32.28 -26.35
CA PRO A 33 -15.09 30.94 -26.92
C PRO A 33 -14.51 30.79 -28.35
N ALA A 34 -14.01 29.57 -28.60
CA ALA A 34 -14.00 28.72 -29.80
C ALA A 34 -13.49 29.23 -31.17
N ALA A 35 -12.66 28.40 -31.81
CA ALA A 35 -12.66 28.22 -33.27
C ALA A 35 -12.27 26.78 -33.66
N ALA A 36 -13.15 26.16 -34.45
CA ALA A 36 -12.99 24.84 -35.04
C ALA A 36 -12.30 24.90 -36.42
N GLY A 37 -11.65 23.79 -36.78
CA GLY A 37 -11.63 23.32 -38.16
C GLY A 37 -10.28 23.35 -38.89
N ARG A 38 -9.71 22.17 -39.15
CA ARG A 38 -9.36 21.70 -40.50
C ARG A 38 -8.92 20.23 -40.50
N SER A 39 -9.60 19.46 -41.34
CA SER A 39 -9.26 18.11 -41.78
C SER A 39 -8.63 18.20 -43.17
N VAL A 40 -7.51 17.51 -43.43
CA VAL A 40 -7.09 17.00 -44.76
C VAL A 40 -6.13 15.79 -44.63
N VAL A 41 -6.66 14.61 -44.98
CA VAL A 41 -6.15 13.50 -45.85
C VAL A 41 -4.86 12.71 -45.49
N PRO A 42 -4.90 11.35 -45.56
CA PRO A 42 -3.78 10.46 -45.24
C PRO A 42 -2.88 10.14 -46.46
N VAL A 43 -1.61 9.85 -46.20
CA VAL A 43 -0.63 9.38 -47.20
C VAL A 43 -0.50 7.86 -47.12
N GLU A 44 -0.92 7.16 -48.17
CA GLU A 44 -0.63 5.75 -48.42
C GLU A 44 0.86 5.53 -48.74
N PHE A 45 1.50 4.53 -48.12
CA PHE A 45 2.76 3.98 -48.61
C PHE A 45 2.54 2.59 -49.22
N ARG A 46 2.85 2.51 -50.50
CA ARG A 46 2.69 1.35 -51.39
C ARG A 46 3.74 0.28 -51.09
N ARG A 47 3.28 -0.97 -51.00
CA ARG A 47 4.08 -2.20 -51.13
C ARG A 47 4.79 -2.24 -52.50
N THR A 48 6.05 -2.64 -52.50
CA THR A 48 6.75 -3.10 -53.72
C THR A 48 7.04 -4.60 -53.62
N THR A 49 6.59 -5.28 -54.67
CA THR A 49 6.65 -6.72 -54.91
C THR A 49 8.01 -7.15 -55.45
N THR A 50 8.39 -8.36 -55.07
CA THR A 50 9.46 -9.24 -55.57
C THR A 50 9.36 -9.57 -57.07
N VAL A 51 10.51 -9.80 -57.73
CA VAL A 51 10.61 -10.65 -58.93
C VAL A 51 11.89 -11.49 -58.86
N ALA A 52 11.74 -12.75 -59.27
CA ALA A 52 12.63 -13.89 -59.14
C ALA A 52 13.57 -14.12 -60.34
N SER A 53 14.58 -15.00 -60.15
CA SER A 53 15.15 -15.93 -61.14
C SER A 53 16.20 -16.79 -60.42
N ALA A 54 16.47 -18.07 -60.67
CA ALA A 54 15.90 -19.17 -61.42
C ALA A 54 16.55 -20.46 -60.88
N ALA A 55 15.90 -21.61 -61.06
CA ALA A 55 16.35 -22.91 -60.58
C ALA A 55 17.39 -23.58 -61.51
N LEU A 56 18.32 -24.34 -60.92
CA LEU A 56 19.07 -25.43 -61.56
C LEU A 56 19.15 -26.62 -60.60
N GLY A 57 18.94 -27.82 -61.15
CA GLY A 57 18.77 -29.09 -60.45
C GLY A 57 20.05 -29.73 -59.87
N PRO A 58 19.92 -30.93 -59.27
CA PRO A 58 20.82 -31.42 -58.23
C PRO A 58 22.05 -32.16 -58.80
N VAL A 59 23.19 -31.99 -58.15
CA VAL A 59 24.36 -32.86 -58.29
C VAL A 59 24.71 -33.39 -56.90
N SER A 60 24.70 -34.71 -56.78
CA SER A 60 25.13 -35.46 -55.59
C SER A 60 26.64 -35.30 -55.38
N THR A 61 27.03 -34.85 -54.19
CA THR A 61 28.40 -35.01 -53.67
C THR A 61 28.33 -35.34 -52.17
N GLU A 62 29.09 -36.36 -51.78
CA GLU A 62 29.25 -36.92 -50.43
C GLU A 62 29.67 -35.90 -49.36
N PRO A 63 29.47 -36.20 -48.06
CA PRO A 63 29.52 -35.20 -47.00
C PRO A 63 30.97 -34.86 -46.63
N ALA A 64 31.29 -33.56 -46.70
CA ALA A 64 32.45 -33.02 -46.00
C ALA A 64 32.07 -32.79 -44.53
N GLU A 65 32.82 -33.42 -43.62
CA GLU A 65 32.76 -33.15 -42.18
C GLU A 65 32.91 -31.64 -41.94
N ARG A 66 31.83 -30.99 -41.49
CA ARG A 66 31.90 -29.66 -40.88
C ARG A 66 32.16 -29.86 -39.39
N SER A 67 33.31 -29.37 -38.92
CA SER A 67 33.58 -29.19 -37.50
C SER A 67 32.41 -28.49 -36.81
N PRO A 68 32.00 -28.92 -35.60
CA PRO A 68 30.95 -28.23 -34.87
C PRO A 68 31.39 -26.80 -34.58
N ALA A 69 30.45 -25.85 -34.69
CA ALA A 69 30.63 -24.52 -34.15
C ALA A 69 31.02 -24.62 -32.68
N PRO A 70 31.92 -23.75 -32.16
CA PRO A 70 32.29 -23.80 -30.76
C PRO A 70 31.02 -23.65 -29.93
N GLN A 71 30.72 -24.66 -29.13
CA GLN A 71 29.71 -24.54 -28.09
C GLN A 71 30.12 -23.38 -27.18
N PRO A 72 29.18 -22.54 -26.73
CA PRO A 72 29.48 -21.60 -25.66
C PRO A 72 30.08 -22.40 -24.50
N PRO A 73 31.09 -21.85 -23.80
CA PRO A 73 31.66 -22.54 -22.65
C PRO A 73 30.53 -22.90 -21.68
N PRO A 74 30.60 -24.07 -21.01
CA PRO A 74 29.63 -24.38 -19.96
C PRO A 74 29.63 -23.22 -18.96
N GLN A 75 28.43 -22.70 -18.65
CA GLN A 75 28.27 -21.77 -17.54
C GLN A 75 28.89 -22.41 -16.30
N SER A 76 29.76 -21.67 -15.60
CA SER A 76 30.38 -22.14 -14.38
C SER A 76 29.31 -22.41 -13.34
N SER A 77 29.43 -23.48 -12.56
CA SER A 77 28.55 -23.75 -11.40
C SER A 77 28.44 -22.54 -10.46
N ASP A 78 29.49 -21.73 -10.38
CA ASP A 78 29.58 -20.56 -9.52
C ASP A 78 28.63 -19.43 -9.97
N ASP A 79 28.37 -19.27 -11.28
CA ASP A 79 27.44 -18.26 -11.79
C ASP A 79 25.97 -18.66 -11.52
N ASP A 80 25.66 -19.96 -11.66
CA ASP A 80 24.35 -20.52 -11.38
C ASP A 80 24.01 -20.44 -9.88
N ASP A 81 25.00 -20.63 -9.00
CA ASP A 81 24.86 -20.50 -7.55
C ASP A 81 24.64 -19.03 -7.12
N GLU A 82 25.34 -18.06 -7.73
CA GLU A 82 25.12 -16.62 -7.48
C GLU A 82 23.73 -16.17 -7.95
N GLU A 83 23.30 -16.57 -9.15
CA GLU A 83 21.97 -16.26 -9.69
C GLU A 83 20.86 -16.87 -8.82
N THR A 84 21.06 -18.10 -8.34
CA THR A 84 20.13 -18.77 -7.40
C THR A 84 20.02 -18.00 -6.08
N MET A 85 21.14 -17.58 -5.49
CA MET A 85 21.13 -16.80 -4.25
C MET A 85 20.48 -15.43 -4.44
N LEU A 86 20.77 -14.76 -5.56
CA LEU A 86 20.23 -13.44 -5.88
C LEU A 86 18.71 -13.48 -6.10
N GLY A 87 18.17 -14.62 -6.53
CA GLY A 87 16.73 -14.89 -6.55
C GLY A 87 16.05 -14.81 -5.19
N ASN A 88 16.77 -14.82 -4.07
CA ASN A 88 16.22 -14.69 -2.70
C ASN A 88 16.22 -13.25 -2.16
N TYR A 89 16.85 -12.30 -2.86
CA TYR A 89 17.03 -10.90 -2.47
C TYR A 89 15.73 -10.09 -2.34
N VAL A 90 15.31 -9.72 -1.15
CA VAL A 90 14.13 -8.86 -0.96
C VAL A 90 14.59 -7.41 -0.79
N PRO A 91 14.23 -6.48 -1.70
CA PRO A 91 14.60 -5.08 -1.55
C PRO A 91 13.90 -4.46 -0.35
N VAL A 92 14.59 -3.55 0.33
CA VAL A 92 14.12 -2.86 1.52
C VAL A 92 14.07 -1.36 1.32
N TYR A 93 12.92 -0.79 1.63
CA TYR A 93 12.65 0.64 1.59
C TYR A 93 12.43 1.16 3.01
N VAL A 94 12.65 2.46 3.22
CA VAL A 94 12.37 3.12 4.51
C VAL A 94 11.44 4.30 4.26
N MET A 95 10.34 4.38 5.00
CA MET A 95 9.46 5.55 4.95
C MET A 95 10.20 6.80 5.44
N LEU A 96 10.12 7.91 4.71
CA LEU A 96 10.64 9.21 5.13
C LEU A 96 9.80 9.80 6.28
N PRO A 97 10.27 10.78 7.06
CA PRO A 97 9.42 11.48 8.04
C PRO A 97 8.16 12.08 7.41
N LEU A 98 7.04 12.10 8.15
CA LEU A 98 5.74 12.60 7.64
C LEU A 98 5.81 14.06 7.18
N GLU A 99 6.59 14.89 7.88
CA GLU A 99 6.80 16.32 7.59
C GLU A 99 8.02 16.62 6.70
N VAL A 100 8.58 15.63 6.01
CA VAL A 100 9.73 15.85 5.11
C VAL A 100 9.45 16.93 4.05
N VAL A 101 8.18 17.11 3.67
CA VAL A 101 7.67 18.29 2.98
C VAL A 101 6.66 18.98 3.91
N THR A 102 6.89 20.26 4.21
CA THR A 102 6.06 21.05 5.11
C THR A 102 4.74 21.47 4.46
N THR A 103 3.78 21.93 5.27
CA THR A 103 2.51 22.49 4.78
C THR A 103 2.67 23.70 3.86
N GLU A 104 3.81 24.39 3.95
CA GLU A 104 4.22 25.52 3.12
C GLU A 104 4.83 25.09 1.77
N ASN A 105 4.91 23.78 1.51
CA ASN A 105 5.50 23.18 0.31
C ASN A 105 6.99 23.56 0.19
N GLU A 106 7.73 23.23 1.25
CA GLU A 106 9.19 23.34 1.40
C GLU A 106 9.75 22.01 1.93
N VAL A 107 10.99 21.67 1.59
CA VAL A 107 11.66 20.48 2.13
C VAL A 107 12.23 20.80 3.51
N GLU A 108 11.74 20.11 4.54
CA GLU A 108 12.21 20.30 5.92
C GLU A 108 13.65 19.80 6.07
N ASP A 109 14.49 20.60 6.74
CA ASP A 109 15.94 20.42 6.95
C ASP A 109 16.65 19.52 5.90
N SER A 110 16.78 20.06 4.67
CA SER A 110 17.45 19.33 3.58
C SER A 110 18.89 18.91 3.89
N GLY A 111 19.56 19.55 4.86
CA GLY A 111 20.92 19.22 5.27
C GLY A 111 20.96 17.95 6.11
N GLU A 112 20.12 17.89 7.14
CA GLU A 112 19.93 16.71 7.98
C GLU A 112 19.40 15.54 7.17
N LEU A 113 18.37 15.76 6.34
CA LEU A 113 17.80 14.72 5.50
C LEU A 113 18.85 14.06 4.60
N ARG A 114 19.74 14.85 3.97
CA ARG A 114 20.86 14.30 3.17
C ARG A 114 21.79 13.41 3.99
N ALA A 115 22.07 13.78 5.24
CA ALA A 115 22.90 12.99 6.13
C ALA A 115 22.22 11.67 6.52
N GLN A 116 20.94 11.71 6.87
CA GLN A 116 20.14 10.53 7.21
C GLN A 116 20.03 9.57 6.01
N LEU A 117 19.70 10.07 4.82
CA LEU A 117 19.62 9.27 3.60
C LEU A 117 20.95 8.63 3.21
N ARG A 118 22.07 9.34 3.41
CA ARG A 118 23.41 8.77 3.22
C ARG A 118 23.65 7.58 4.14
N ARG A 119 23.26 7.68 5.42
CA ARG A 119 23.37 6.58 6.38
C ARG A 119 22.53 5.38 5.95
N LEU A 120 21.30 5.59 5.47
CA LEU A 120 20.47 4.53 4.90
C LEU A 120 21.15 3.86 3.71
N ARG A 121 21.74 4.63 2.80
CA ARG A 121 22.48 4.08 1.66
C ARG A 121 23.68 3.24 2.09
N GLU A 122 24.46 3.72 3.07
CA GLU A 122 25.60 2.99 3.65
C GLU A 122 25.17 1.72 4.40
N ALA A 123 23.93 1.68 4.89
CA ALA A 123 23.32 0.49 5.48
C ALA A 123 22.86 -0.55 4.44
N GLY A 124 22.91 -0.21 3.15
CA GLY A 124 22.44 -1.06 2.06
C GLY A 124 20.97 -0.86 1.70
N VAL A 125 20.26 0.14 2.23
CA VAL A 125 18.85 0.37 1.87
C VAL A 125 18.69 0.63 0.37
N ASP A 126 17.70 -0.02 -0.25
CA ASP A 126 17.44 0.06 -1.70
C ASP A 126 16.81 1.39 -2.09
N GLY A 127 15.88 1.88 -1.27
CA GLY A 127 15.15 3.12 -1.53
C GLY A 127 14.38 3.65 -0.34
N VAL A 128 13.55 4.64 -0.60
CA VAL A 128 12.68 5.25 0.40
C VAL A 128 11.25 5.36 -0.11
N MET A 129 10.30 5.45 0.80
CA MET A 129 8.89 5.70 0.50
C MET A 129 8.48 7.08 1.03
N VAL A 130 7.66 7.81 0.27
CA VAL A 130 7.18 9.13 0.66
C VAL A 130 5.73 9.39 0.25
N ASP A 131 5.01 10.03 1.16
CA ASP A 131 3.69 10.60 0.90
C ASP A 131 3.77 11.84 0.02
N VAL A 132 3.09 11.80 -1.12
CA VAL A 132 2.87 12.96 -2.01
C VAL A 132 1.51 13.56 -1.69
N TRP A 133 1.48 14.42 -0.68
CA TRP A 133 0.27 14.95 -0.06
C TRP A 133 -0.55 15.82 -1.00
N TRP A 134 -1.78 15.38 -1.28
CA TRP A 134 -2.74 16.13 -2.09
C TRP A 134 -3.00 17.53 -1.52
N GLY A 135 -3.16 17.63 -0.19
CA GLY A 135 -3.39 18.87 0.54
C GLY A 135 -2.30 19.93 0.38
N ILE A 136 -1.05 19.51 0.16
CA ILE A 136 0.10 20.40 -0.05
C ILE A 136 0.17 20.82 -1.52
N VAL A 137 0.12 19.85 -2.43
CA VAL A 137 0.38 20.07 -3.85
C VAL A 137 -0.76 20.82 -4.54
N GLU A 138 -2.02 20.48 -4.28
CA GLU A 138 -3.20 21.17 -4.85
C GLU A 138 -3.85 22.13 -3.84
N GLY A 139 -3.05 22.64 -2.89
CA GLY A 139 -3.55 23.49 -1.81
C GLY A 139 -4.05 24.87 -2.27
N ALA A 140 -3.50 25.41 -3.36
CA ALA A 140 -3.81 26.75 -3.86
C ALA A 140 -5.19 26.87 -4.53
N GLY A 141 -5.75 25.76 -5.01
CA GLY A 141 -7.04 25.71 -5.68
C GLY A 141 -7.16 24.57 -6.70
N PRO A 142 -8.37 24.35 -7.24
CA PRO A 142 -8.63 23.27 -8.20
C PRO A 142 -7.72 23.36 -9.43
N GLY A 143 -6.94 22.31 -9.69
CA GLY A 143 -6.01 22.21 -10.83
C GLY A 143 -4.74 23.06 -10.71
N LEU A 144 -4.51 23.70 -9.57
CA LEU A 144 -3.32 24.52 -9.30
C LEU A 144 -2.28 23.71 -8.53
N TYR A 145 -1.58 22.83 -9.24
CA TYR A 145 -0.57 21.94 -8.66
C TYR A 145 0.79 22.65 -8.52
N GLU A 146 1.42 22.51 -7.35
CA GLU A 146 2.77 23.03 -7.08
C GLU A 146 3.72 21.91 -6.65
N TRP A 147 4.66 21.56 -7.53
CA TRP A 147 5.53 20.38 -7.37
C TRP A 147 6.95 20.71 -6.89
N ARG A 148 7.29 21.97 -6.62
CA ARG A 148 8.69 22.39 -6.36
C ARG A 148 9.38 21.59 -5.25
N ALA A 149 8.75 21.39 -4.08
CA ALA A 149 9.42 20.76 -2.95
C ALA A 149 9.59 19.26 -3.18
N TYR A 150 8.59 18.60 -3.75
CA TYR A 150 8.72 17.19 -4.15
C TYR A 150 9.79 17.00 -5.23
N ARG A 151 9.90 17.92 -6.20
CA ARG A 151 11.03 17.88 -7.17
C ARG A 151 12.37 18.07 -6.49
N GLU A 152 12.48 18.95 -5.49
CA GLU A 152 13.71 19.11 -4.71
C GLU A 152 14.04 17.85 -3.91
N LEU A 153 13.07 17.30 -3.19
CA LEU A 153 13.19 16.06 -2.43
C LEU A 153 13.65 14.91 -3.32
N PHE A 154 13.05 14.74 -4.50
CA PHE A 154 13.41 13.65 -5.41
C PHE A 154 14.84 13.79 -5.94
N ARG A 155 15.33 15.02 -6.16
CA ARG A 155 16.75 15.26 -6.47
C ARG A 155 17.65 14.89 -5.29
N ILE A 156 17.23 15.16 -4.05
CA ILE A 156 17.98 14.78 -2.85
C ILE A 156 18.11 13.25 -2.76
N VAL A 157 16.99 12.53 -2.91
CA VAL A 157 16.94 11.05 -2.89
C VAL A 157 17.81 10.48 -4.01
N GLN A 158 17.63 10.96 -5.25
CA GLN A 158 18.40 10.51 -6.41
C GLN A 158 19.91 10.75 -6.23
N ALA A 159 20.31 11.88 -5.66
CA ALA A 159 21.71 12.20 -5.39
C ALA A 159 22.36 11.29 -4.33
N GLN A 160 21.56 10.64 -3.46
CA GLN A 160 22.04 9.60 -2.54
C GLN A 160 22.02 8.19 -3.16
N GLY A 161 21.58 8.06 -4.42
CA GLY A 161 21.52 6.79 -5.14
C GLY A 161 20.41 5.85 -4.65
N LEU A 162 19.42 6.37 -3.93
CA LEU A 162 18.26 5.61 -3.43
C LEU A 162 17.13 5.61 -4.47
N LYS A 163 16.37 4.52 -4.52
CA LYS A 163 15.09 4.44 -5.26
C LYS A 163 13.95 5.09 -4.48
N LEU A 164 12.81 5.29 -5.15
CA LEU A 164 11.66 5.98 -4.57
C LEU A 164 10.35 5.22 -4.83
N GLN A 165 9.58 5.01 -3.77
CA GLN A 165 8.17 4.63 -3.79
C GLN A 165 7.35 5.89 -3.50
N ALA A 166 6.47 6.28 -4.42
CA ALA A 166 5.70 7.52 -4.30
C ALA A 166 4.23 7.21 -4.04
N ILE A 167 3.72 7.63 -2.87
CA ILE A 167 2.32 7.44 -2.50
C ILE A 167 1.51 8.64 -3.03
N MET A 168 0.45 8.38 -3.78
CA MET A 168 -0.55 9.39 -4.14
C MET A 168 -1.49 9.60 -2.96
N SER A 169 -1.08 10.43 -2.00
CA SER A 169 -1.73 10.57 -0.70
C SER A 169 -2.93 11.52 -0.79
N PHE A 170 -4.07 10.97 -1.24
CA PHE A 170 -5.38 11.65 -1.34
C PHE A 170 -6.13 11.76 0.00
N HIS A 171 -5.45 11.49 1.12
CA HIS A 171 -6.00 11.49 2.47
C HIS A 171 -5.30 12.54 3.34
N ALA A 172 -5.88 12.83 4.50
CA ALA A 172 -5.25 13.67 5.51
C ALA A 172 -4.27 12.87 6.40
N CYS A 173 -3.21 13.54 6.86
CA CYS A 173 -2.34 13.08 7.95
C CYS A 173 -2.79 13.73 9.27
N GLY A 174 -2.72 13.02 10.40
CA GLY A 174 -2.92 13.60 11.74
C GLY A 174 -3.98 12.92 12.61
N GLY A 175 -4.66 11.91 12.07
CA GLY A 175 -5.84 11.28 12.70
C GLY A 175 -5.70 9.80 13.02
N ASN A 176 -4.60 9.17 12.60
CA ASN A 176 -4.32 7.76 12.82
C ASN A 176 -3.12 7.56 13.77
N VAL A 177 -2.98 6.33 14.27
CA VAL A 177 -1.85 5.92 15.13
C VAL A 177 -0.53 6.28 14.47
N GLY A 178 0.30 7.05 15.16
CA GLY A 178 1.65 7.41 14.70
C GLY A 178 1.73 8.70 13.88
N ASP A 179 0.62 9.37 13.60
CA ASP A 179 0.64 10.68 12.95
C ASP A 179 1.07 11.77 13.93
N ALA A 180 2.26 12.35 13.73
CA ALA A 180 2.77 13.48 14.51
C ALA A 180 2.38 14.86 13.93
N VAL A 181 1.81 14.86 12.72
CA VAL A 181 1.65 16.06 11.87
C VAL A 181 0.22 16.10 11.35
N ASN A 182 -0.37 17.29 11.27
CA ASN A 182 -1.71 17.50 10.71
C ASN A 182 -1.61 18.11 9.30
N ILE A 183 -1.82 17.30 8.27
CA ILE A 183 -1.84 17.71 6.86
C ILE A 183 -3.23 17.39 6.32
N PRO A 184 -4.17 18.34 6.29
CA PRO A 184 -5.53 18.08 5.80
C PRO A 184 -5.57 17.97 4.27
N ILE A 185 -6.62 17.37 3.73
CA ILE A 185 -6.95 17.47 2.29
C ILE A 185 -7.15 18.96 1.88
N PRO A 186 -7.09 19.30 0.57
CA PRO A 186 -7.10 20.70 0.13
C PRO A 186 -8.26 21.50 0.71
N ARG A 187 -7.97 22.74 1.10
CA ARG A 187 -8.96 23.61 1.72
C ARG A 187 -10.21 23.79 0.85
N TRP A 188 -10.04 23.97 -0.45
CA TRP A 188 -11.15 24.17 -1.38
C TRP A 188 -12.08 22.95 -1.48
N VAL A 189 -11.59 21.74 -1.17
CA VAL A 189 -12.41 20.52 -1.06
C VAL A 189 -13.18 20.52 0.26
N ARG A 190 -12.52 20.87 1.36
CA ARG A 190 -13.18 20.99 2.67
C ARG A 190 -14.28 22.05 2.68
N GLU A 191 -14.11 23.14 1.93
CA GLU A 191 -15.15 24.15 1.72
C GLU A 191 -16.37 23.61 0.96
N VAL A 192 -16.21 22.62 0.07
CA VAL A 192 -17.35 21.87 -0.50
C VAL A 192 -18.04 21.06 0.59
N GLY A 193 -17.27 20.41 1.47
CA GLY A 193 -17.79 19.64 2.61
C GLY A 193 -18.48 20.49 3.70
N GLU A 194 -18.17 21.78 3.79
CA GLU A 194 -18.93 22.72 4.65
C GLU A 194 -20.35 22.95 4.12
N ALA A 195 -20.52 22.96 2.79
CA ALA A 195 -21.82 23.13 2.14
C ALA A 195 -22.59 21.79 2.04
N ASP A 196 -21.87 20.69 1.82
CA ASP A 196 -22.41 19.34 1.75
C ASP A 196 -21.56 18.37 2.58
N PRO A 197 -21.87 18.17 3.87
CA PRO A 197 -21.11 17.27 4.75
C PRO A 197 -21.12 15.80 4.31
N ASP A 198 -22.04 15.40 3.44
CA ASP A 198 -22.14 14.03 2.93
C ASP A 198 -21.06 13.67 1.90
N VAL A 199 -20.15 14.59 1.55
CA VAL A 199 -18.93 14.24 0.80
C VAL A 199 -17.90 13.46 1.63
N PHE A 200 -18.15 13.32 2.93
CA PHE A 200 -17.29 12.63 3.88
C PHE A 200 -17.94 11.35 4.41
N TYR A 201 -17.10 10.35 4.72
CA TYR A 201 -17.55 9.14 5.38
C TYR A 201 -18.24 9.44 6.71
N THR A 202 -19.30 8.69 7.00
CA THR A 202 -20.22 9.00 8.09
C THR A 202 -20.62 7.75 8.84
N SER A 203 -20.52 7.79 10.16
CA SER A 203 -20.94 6.71 11.06
C SER A 203 -22.44 6.73 11.34
N SER A 204 -22.96 5.69 11.98
CA SER A 204 -24.37 5.58 12.41
C SER A 204 -24.82 6.70 13.36
N THR A 205 -23.86 7.31 14.09
CA THR A 205 -24.11 8.44 14.99
C THR A 205 -24.08 9.80 14.28
N GLY A 206 -23.83 9.82 12.97
CA GLY A 206 -23.73 11.02 12.14
C GLY A 206 -22.37 11.71 12.22
N ALA A 207 -21.36 11.07 12.84
CA ALA A 207 -20.00 11.63 12.93
C ALA A 207 -19.34 11.62 11.54
N ARG A 208 -18.82 12.77 11.12
CA ARG A 208 -18.18 12.96 9.81
C ARG A 208 -16.67 12.80 9.93
N ASN A 209 -16.07 11.97 9.08
CA ASN A 209 -14.62 11.83 8.99
C ASN A 209 -14.09 12.60 7.77
N GLN A 210 -13.32 13.66 8.01
CA GLN A 210 -12.78 14.56 6.96
C GLN A 210 -11.41 14.13 6.41
N GLU A 211 -10.95 12.93 6.76
CA GLU A 211 -9.65 12.42 6.30
C GLU A 211 -9.65 12.07 4.81
N TYR A 212 -10.79 11.61 4.28
CA TYR A 212 -10.93 11.16 2.90
C TYR A 212 -12.37 11.38 2.40
N LEU A 213 -12.55 11.51 1.08
CA LEU A 213 -13.86 11.65 0.46
C LEU A 213 -14.60 10.31 0.45
N THR A 214 -15.90 10.27 0.77
CA THR A 214 -16.65 9.00 0.71
C THR A 214 -16.66 8.43 -0.71
N ILE A 215 -16.59 7.10 -0.84
CA ILE A 215 -16.77 6.40 -2.13
C ILE A 215 -18.11 6.76 -2.78
N GLY A 216 -19.11 7.17 -1.98
CA GLY A 216 -20.39 7.64 -2.47
C GLY A 216 -20.31 8.84 -3.43
N VAL A 217 -19.22 9.61 -3.43
CA VAL A 217 -19.03 10.77 -4.32
C VAL A 217 -17.99 10.56 -5.43
N ASP A 218 -17.57 9.31 -5.67
CA ASP A 218 -16.60 8.94 -6.72
C ASP A 218 -16.97 9.53 -8.10
N ASP A 219 -18.26 9.48 -8.46
CA ASP A 219 -18.81 9.94 -9.75
C ASP A 219 -19.69 11.19 -9.64
N GLU A 220 -19.77 11.80 -8.46
CA GLU A 220 -20.62 12.98 -8.23
C GLU A 220 -19.86 14.26 -8.57
N PRO A 221 -20.33 15.11 -9.51
CA PRO A 221 -19.60 16.27 -10.02
C PRO A 221 -19.66 17.50 -9.07
N LEU A 222 -19.36 17.29 -7.79
CA LEU A 222 -19.53 18.27 -6.70
C LEU A 222 -18.34 19.23 -6.59
N PHE A 223 -17.17 18.86 -7.11
CA PHE A 223 -15.90 19.53 -6.84
C PHE A 223 -15.56 20.50 -7.98
N TYR A 224 -16.29 21.61 -8.04
CA TYR A 224 -16.17 22.62 -9.11
C TYR A 224 -16.42 22.02 -10.51
N GLY A 225 -17.40 21.10 -10.59
CA GLY A 225 -17.79 20.41 -11.81
C GLY A 225 -17.00 19.12 -12.11
N ARG A 226 -16.02 18.76 -11.26
CA ARG A 226 -15.30 17.48 -11.33
C ARG A 226 -15.85 16.47 -10.31
N THR A 227 -15.71 15.19 -10.61
CA THR A 227 -15.96 14.08 -9.66
C THR A 227 -14.72 13.79 -8.82
N ALA A 228 -14.85 13.06 -7.70
CA ALA A 228 -13.69 12.71 -6.88
C ALA A 228 -12.64 11.88 -7.67
N ILE A 229 -13.07 10.90 -8.47
CA ILE A 229 -12.17 10.12 -9.33
C ILE A 229 -11.44 11.03 -10.35
N GLN A 230 -12.11 12.04 -10.90
CA GLN A 230 -11.45 13.00 -11.80
C GLN A 230 -10.39 13.84 -11.08
N LEU A 231 -10.59 14.20 -9.81
CA LEU A 231 -9.57 14.88 -9.01
C LEU A 231 -8.31 14.02 -8.89
N TYR A 232 -8.48 12.74 -8.54
CA TYR A 232 -7.38 11.78 -8.40
C TYR A 232 -6.66 11.56 -9.73
N ALA A 233 -7.42 11.40 -10.82
CA ALA A 233 -6.89 11.20 -12.17
C ALA A 233 -6.07 12.42 -12.64
N ASP A 234 -6.57 13.64 -12.45
CA ASP A 234 -5.89 14.88 -12.84
C ASP A 234 -4.61 15.08 -12.03
N PHE A 235 -4.63 14.76 -10.73
CA PHE A 235 -3.46 14.81 -9.87
C PHE A 235 -2.36 13.84 -10.35
N MET A 236 -2.70 12.58 -10.62
CA MET A 236 -1.75 11.58 -11.10
C MET A 236 -1.19 11.92 -12.48
N LYS A 237 -2.02 12.46 -13.40
CA LYS A 237 -1.57 12.96 -14.71
C LYS A 237 -0.58 14.10 -14.55
N SER A 238 -0.91 15.09 -13.71
CA SER A 238 0.00 16.20 -13.42
C SER A 238 1.30 15.71 -12.78
N PHE A 239 1.25 14.74 -11.87
CA PHE A 239 2.45 14.14 -11.26
C PHE A 239 3.33 13.50 -12.32
N ARG A 240 2.76 12.66 -13.21
CA ARG A 240 3.52 12.05 -14.31
C ARG A 240 4.23 13.10 -15.16
N GLU A 241 3.52 14.13 -15.59
CA GLU A 241 4.07 15.16 -16.47
C GLU A 241 5.21 15.93 -15.79
N ASN A 242 5.02 16.30 -14.53
CA ASN A 242 5.98 17.11 -13.77
C ASN A 242 7.13 16.31 -13.15
N MET A 243 7.05 14.97 -13.15
CA MET A 243 8.08 14.05 -12.66
C MET A 243 8.63 13.15 -13.77
N ALA A 244 8.39 13.48 -15.04
CA ALA A 244 8.78 12.66 -16.19
C ALA A 244 10.28 12.34 -16.21
N ASP A 245 11.14 13.29 -15.84
CA ASP A 245 12.59 13.09 -15.74
C ASP A 245 12.98 12.03 -14.69
N PHE A 246 12.28 11.99 -13.55
CA PHE A 246 12.49 10.98 -12.52
C PHE A 246 11.94 9.61 -12.92
N LEU A 247 10.79 9.56 -13.59
CA LEU A 247 10.21 8.34 -14.14
C LEU A 247 11.10 7.72 -15.24
N GLU A 248 11.60 8.54 -16.17
CA GLU A 248 12.49 8.11 -17.25
C GLU A 248 13.85 7.63 -16.73
N SER A 249 14.38 8.27 -15.68
CA SER A 249 15.63 7.86 -15.03
C SER A 249 15.51 6.55 -14.24
N GLY A 250 14.28 6.05 -14.01
CA GLY A 250 14.00 4.90 -13.16
C GLY A 250 14.26 5.17 -11.67
N LEU A 251 14.15 6.42 -11.22
CA LEU A 251 14.21 6.76 -9.79
C LEU A 251 13.01 6.17 -9.04
N ILE A 252 11.82 6.42 -9.59
CA ILE A 252 10.55 5.94 -9.05
C ILE A 252 10.34 4.50 -9.52
N VAL A 253 10.15 3.59 -8.56
CA VAL A 253 9.99 2.15 -8.84
C VAL A 253 8.53 1.72 -8.82
N ASP A 254 7.72 2.37 -7.97
CA ASP A 254 6.29 2.17 -7.89
C ASP A 254 5.54 3.46 -7.53
N ILE A 255 4.25 3.44 -7.89
CA ILE A 255 3.25 4.41 -7.49
C ILE A 255 2.24 3.69 -6.61
N GLU A 256 2.26 3.98 -5.32
CA GLU A 256 1.23 3.50 -4.40
C GLU A 256 0.04 4.46 -4.46
N VAL A 257 -1.12 3.96 -4.89
CA VAL A 257 -2.31 4.79 -5.07
C VAL A 257 -3.08 4.79 -3.76
N GLY A 258 -3.28 5.98 -3.16
CA GLY A 258 -4.08 6.12 -1.94
C GLY A 258 -5.56 5.89 -2.22
N LEU A 259 -6.17 4.92 -1.53
CA LEU A 259 -7.54 4.46 -1.80
C LEU A 259 -8.51 4.67 -0.63
N GLY A 260 -8.11 5.50 0.34
CA GLY A 260 -8.88 5.71 1.55
C GLY A 260 -8.05 6.33 2.68
N PRO A 261 -8.55 6.24 3.92
CA PRO A 261 -7.86 6.69 5.13
C PRO A 261 -6.47 6.06 5.27
N ALA A 262 -5.46 6.85 5.66
CA ALA A 262 -4.05 6.47 5.65
C ALA A 262 -3.52 5.91 4.31
N GLY A 263 -4.20 6.19 3.20
CA GLY A 263 -3.89 5.67 1.86
C GLY A 263 -4.37 4.23 1.63
N GLU A 264 -4.97 3.61 2.64
CA GLU A 264 -5.37 2.20 2.61
C GLU A 264 -6.74 2.03 1.96
N LEU A 265 -6.92 0.96 1.21
CA LEU A 265 -8.21 0.57 0.66
C LEU A 265 -9.11 0.03 1.77
N ARG A 266 -9.73 0.93 2.54
CA ARG A 266 -10.69 0.61 3.62
C ARG A 266 -11.62 1.79 3.93
N TYR A 267 -12.60 1.51 4.77
CA TYR A 267 -13.37 2.56 5.46
C TYR A 267 -12.65 3.07 6.73
N PRO A 268 -12.94 4.30 7.19
CA PRO A 268 -12.38 4.83 8.44
C PRO A 268 -13.16 4.31 9.67
N SER A 269 -13.13 3.00 9.91
CA SER A 269 -13.95 2.35 10.94
C SER A 269 -13.38 2.44 12.36
N TYR A 270 -12.11 2.78 12.53
CA TYR A 270 -11.42 2.89 13.82
C TYR A 270 -10.71 4.25 14.04
N PRO A 271 -11.39 5.40 13.84
CA PRO A 271 -10.74 6.71 13.93
C PRO A 271 -10.44 7.11 15.38
N GLU A 272 -9.15 7.22 15.75
CA GLU A 272 -8.74 7.63 17.10
C GLU A 272 -9.27 9.02 17.47
N THR A 273 -9.34 9.94 16.50
CA THR A 273 -9.89 11.29 16.66
C THR A 273 -11.36 11.32 17.11
N GLN A 274 -12.11 10.23 16.89
CA GLN A 274 -13.50 10.10 17.33
C GLN A 274 -13.64 9.21 18.58
N GLY A 275 -12.52 8.85 19.21
CA GLY A 275 -12.48 8.15 20.49
C GLY A 275 -12.42 6.62 20.38
N TRP A 276 -12.16 6.06 19.20
CA TRP A 276 -11.85 4.63 19.09
C TRP A 276 -10.56 4.31 19.86
N VAL A 277 -10.54 3.16 20.54
CA VAL A 277 -9.38 2.63 21.25
C VAL A 277 -9.30 1.13 20.98
N PHE A 278 -8.10 0.64 20.64
CA PHE A 278 -7.84 -0.78 20.46
C PHE A 278 -8.21 -1.59 21.73
N PRO A 279 -8.90 -2.75 21.62
CA PRO A 279 -9.29 -3.46 20.40
C PRO A 279 -10.78 -3.27 20.03
N GLY A 280 -11.37 -2.07 20.11
CA GLY A 280 -12.77 -1.85 19.75
C GLY A 280 -13.16 -2.37 18.35
N ILE A 281 -14.39 -2.87 18.17
CA ILE A 281 -14.88 -3.40 16.89
C ILE A 281 -14.91 -2.37 15.75
N GLY A 282 -14.91 -1.08 16.06
CA GLY A 282 -15.08 0.00 15.08
C GLY A 282 -16.54 0.21 14.66
N GLN A 283 -16.77 1.00 13.61
CA GLN A 283 -18.10 1.30 13.09
C GLN A 283 -18.17 1.21 11.56
N PHE A 284 -19.34 0.85 11.04
CA PHE A 284 -19.64 0.99 9.62
C PHE A 284 -19.73 2.48 9.24
N GLN A 285 -19.17 2.85 8.08
CA GLN A 285 -19.00 4.25 7.67
C GLN A 285 -19.79 4.62 6.41
N CYS A 286 -20.99 4.04 6.25
CA CYS A 286 -21.82 4.15 5.05
C CYS A 286 -23.10 4.99 5.22
N TYR A 287 -23.14 5.88 6.21
CA TYR A 287 -24.33 6.67 6.56
C TYR A 287 -24.34 8.09 5.96
N ASP A 288 -23.45 8.36 4.99
CA ASP A 288 -23.61 9.55 4.16
C ASP A 288 -24.77 9.34 3.19
N LYS A 289 -25.44 10.42 2.79
CA LYS A 289 -26.66 10.34 1.98
C LYS A 289 -26.45 9.61 0.63
N TYR A 290 -25.23 9.58 0.09
CA TYR A 290 -24.92 8.96 -1.20
C TYR A 290 -24.88 7.44 -1.07
N LEU A 291 -24.11 6.93 -0.10
CA LEU A 291 -24.04 5.50 0.20
C LEU A 291 -25.37 4.97 0.76
N GLU A 292 -26.10 5.75 1.57
CA GLU A 292 -27.42 5.36 2.05
C GLU A 292 -28.43 5.23 0.89
N ALA A 293 -28.46 6.19 -0.04
CA ALA A 293 -29.32 6.12 -1.21
C ALA A 293 -28.97 4.95 -2.15
N ASP A 294 -27.67 4.67 -2.33
CA ASP A 294 -27.19 3.55 -3.11
C ASP A 294 -27.60 2.20 -2.50
N PHE A 295 -27.39 2.02 -1.18
CA PHE A 295 -27.83 0.83 -0.46
C PHE A 295 -29.35 0.62 -0.61
N LYS A 296 -30.12 1.69 -0.46
CA LYS A 296 -31.58 1.66 -0.62
C LYS A 296 -32.02 1.23 -2.01
N ALA A 297 -31.36 1.72 -3.04
CA ALA A 297 -31.63 1.30 -4.42
C ALA A 297 -31.29 -0.19 -4.61
N ALA A 298 -30.12 -0.63 -4.14
CA ALA A 298 -29.68 -2.02 -4.24
C ALA A 298 -30.62 -2.98 -3.50
N ALA A 299 -31.06 -2.62 -2.30
CA ALA A 299 -32.00 -3.41 -1.50
C ALA A 299 -33.38 -3.53 -2.20
N ALA A 300 -33.88 -2.42 -2.75
CA ALA A 300 -35.13 -2.43 -3.52
C ALA A 300 -35.04 -3.30 -4.79
N GLU A 301 -33.91 -3.25 -5.51
CA GLU A 301 -33.65 -4.10 -6.68
C GLU A 301 -33.57 -5.59 -6.31
N ALA A 302 -33.01 -5.91 -5.14
CA ALA A 302 -32.99 -7.26 -4.58
C ALA A 302 -34.37 -7.75 -4.11
N GLY A 303 -35.43 -6.93 -4.19
CA GLY A 303 -36.79 -7.27 -3.77
C GLY A 303 -37.07 -7.01 -2.29
N HIS A 304 -36.18 -6.31 -1.60
CA HIS A 304 -36.24 -6.01 -0.17
C HIS A 304 -36.16 -4.49 0.11
N PRO A 305 -37.10 -3.68 -0.40
CA PRO A 305 -37.11 -2.24 -0.17
C PRO A 305 -37.23 -1.84 1.31
N GLU A 306 -37.65 -2.77 2.17
CA GLU A 306 -37.74 -2.62 3.63
C GLU A 306 -36.39 -2.70 4.35
N TRP A 307 -35.32 -3.18 3.71
CA TRP A 307 -34.02 -3.29 4.36
C TRP A 307 -33.40 -1.90 4.59
N GLU A 308 -32.90 -1.72 5.81
CA GLU A 308 -32.18 -0.54 6.27
C GLU A 308 -30.69 -0.86 6.48
N LEU A 309 -29.87 0.18 6.56
CA LEU A 309 -28.49 0.05 7.07
C LEU A 309 -28.52 -0.48 8.52
N PRO A 310 -27.47 -1.16 8.99
CA PRO A 310 -27.47 -1.77 10.33
C PRO A 310 -27.74 -0.76 11.46
N ASP A 311 -28.70 -1.05 12.34
CA ASP A 311 -29.00 -0.23 13.52
C ASP A 311 -28.62 -0.92 14.84
N ASP A 312 -28.06 -2.13 14.76
CA ASP A 312 -27.72 -3.00 15.89
C ASP A 312 -26.23 -3.36 15.96
N ALA A 313 -25.37 -2.63 15.23
CA ALA A 313 -23.93 -2.86 15.13
C ALA A 313 -23.08 -2.27 16.27
N GLY A 314 -23.70 -1.56 17.22
CA GLY A 314 -23.02 -0.98 18.39
C GLY A 314 -22.17 0.25 18.08
N GLU A 315 -21.32 0.59 19.05
CA GLU A 315 -20.38 1.71 19.02
C GLU A 315 -18.93 1.27 18.82
N MET A 316 -18.04 2.22 18.45
CA MET A 316 -16.64 1.95 18.08
C MET A 316 -15.86 1.05 19.05
N ASN A 317 -16.12 1.16 20.35
CA ASN A 317 -15.36 0.50 21.42
C ASN A 317 -16.07 -0.72 22.03
N ASP A 318 -17.21 -1.13 21.47
CA ASP A 318 -17.91 -2.32 21.93
C ASP A 318 -17.11 -3.59 21.60
N THR A 319 -17.44 -4.70 22.26
CA THR A 319 -17.01 -6.03 21.84
C THR A 319 -18.07 -6.67 20.94
N PRO A 320 -17.74 -7.67 20.11
CA PRO A 320 -18.72 -8.28 19.21
C PRO A 320 -19.99 -8.78 19.92
N GLU A 321 -19.85 -9.33 21.12
CA GLU A 321 -20.95 -9.91 21.91
C GLU A 321 -21.83 -8.85 22.60
N ASP A 322 -21.38 -7.59 22.65
CA ASP A 322 -22.21 -6.48 23.16
C ASP A 322 -23.20 -5.98 22.10
N THR A 323 -23.12 -6.47 20.87
CA THR A 323 -23.90 -5.98 19.72
C THR A 323 -24.92 -7.01 19.22
N GLY A 324 -26.02 -6.53 18.65
CA GLY A 324 -26.96 -7.38 17.92
C GLY A 324 -26.37 -7.89 16.60
N PHE A 325 -25.54 -7.08 15.94
CA PHE A 325 -25.04 -7.41 14.61
C PHE A 325 -23.96 -8.48 14.62
N PHE A 326 -22.98 -8.42 15.54
CA PHE A 326 -21.77 -9.25 15.50
C PHE A 326 -21.77 -10.45 16.45
N ALA A 327 -22.82 -10.65 17.26
CA ALA A 327 -22.94 -11.77 18.19
C ALA A 327 -22.73 -13.14 17.50
N ALA A 328 -21.89 -14.01 18.05
CA ALA A 328 -21.32 -15.14 17.30
C ALA A 328 -22.34 -16.11 16.69
N GLU A 329 -23.41 -16.47 17.41
CA GLU A 329 -24.34 -17.52 16.97
C GLU A 329 -25.60 -17.02 16.24
N ARG A 330 -26.03 -15.79 16.54
CA ARG A 330 -27.34 -15.26 16.10
C ARG A 330 -27.28 -13.81 15.64
N GLY A 331 -26.07 -13.28 15.42
CA GLY A 331 -25.90 -11.91 15.01
C GLY A 331 -26.50 -11.62 13.64
N THR A 332 -26.92 -10.39 13.43
CA THR A 332 -27.50 -9.93 12.15
C THR A 332 -26.58 -10.20 10.96
N TYR A 333 -25.25 -10.23 11.15
CA TYR A 333 -24.28 -10.60 10.11
C TYR A 333 -24.50 -11.99 9.47
N LEU A 334 -25.17 -12.91 10.18
CA LEU A 334 -25.53 -14.25 9.72
C LEU A 334 -26.91 -14.32 9.05
N THR A 335 -27.67 -13.22 9.02
CA THR A 335 -28.98 -13.17 8.37
C THR A 335 -28.83 -12.94 6.87
N GLU A 336 -29.91 -13.09 6.12
CA GLU A 336 -29.92 -12.73 4.69
C GLU A 336 -29.65 -11.24 4.47
N GLN A 337 -30.32 -10.37 5.24
CA GLN A 337 -30.11 -8.93 5.22
C GLN A 337 -28.66 -8.55 5.56
N GLY A 338 -28.09 -9.12 6.63
CA GLY A 338 -26.71 -8.83 7.03
C GLY A 338 -25.69 -9.29 6.00
N ARG A 339 -25.85 -10.48 5.41
CA ARG A 339 -24.99 -10.94 4.31
C ARG A 339 -25.12 -10.06 3.06
N PHE A 340 -26.33 -9.62 2.74
CA PHE A 340 -26.56 -8.69 1.63
C PHE A 340 -25.84 -7.36 1.89
N PHE A 341 -26.03 -6.76 3.07
CA PHE A 341 -25.35 -5.54 3.48
C PHE A 341 -23.82 -5.67 3.42
N LEU A 342 -23.24 -6.72 4.02
CA LEU A 342 -21.79 -6.92 4.02
C LEU A 342 -21.22 -7.17 2.61
N THR A 343 -21.98 -7.86 1.75
CA THR A 343 -21.62 -8.04 0.34
C THR A 343 -21.62 -6.71 -0.39
N TRP A 344 -22.67 -5.89 -0.23
CA TRP A 344 -22.75 -4.55 -0.80
C TRP A 344 -21.59 -3.66 -0.31
N TYR A 345 -21.41 -3.56 1.00
CA TYR A 345 -20.44 -2.66 1.64
C TYR A 345 -18.99 -2.98 1.24
N SER A 346 -18.62 -4.26 1.21
CA SER A 346 -17.29 -4.70 0.74
C SER A 346 -17.12 -4.58 -0.77
N SER A 347 -18.19 -4.77 -1.56
CA SER A 347 -18.13 -4.62 -3.02
C SER A 347 -17.87 -3.17 -3.43
N LYS A 348 -18.42 -2.18 -2.71
CA LYS A 348 -18.14 -0.76 -2.95
C LYS A 348 -16.66 -0.45 -2.85
N LEU A 349 -15.98 -1.04 -1.87
CA LEU A 349 -14.55 -0.88 -1.68
C LEU A 349 -13.75 -1.47 -2.86
N ILE A 350 -14.09 -2.68 -3.30
CA ILE A 350 -13.44 -3.33 -4.45
C ILE A 350 -13.63 -2.50 -5.74
N GLN A 351 -14.86 -2.01 -5.98
CA GLN A 351 -15.20 -1.18 -7.14
C GLN A 351 -14.48 0.17 -7.11
N HIS A 352 -14.37 0.80 -5.94
CA HIS A 352 -13.59 2.02 -5.78
C HIS A 352 -12.12 1.80 -6.16
N GLY A 353 -11.49 0.75 -5.60
CA GLY A 353 -10.11 0.38 -5.91
C GLY A 353 -9.88 0.17 -7.41
N ASP A 354 -10.75 -0.60 -8.08
CA ASP A 354 -10.68 -0.87 -9.52
C ASP A 354 -10.72 0.44 -10.34
N ARG A 355 -11.70 1.31 -10.07
CA ARG A 355 -11.88 2.53 -10.85
C ARG A 355 -10.73 3.53 -10.68
N VAL A 356 -10.24 3.72 -9.46
CA VAL A 356 -9.11 4.63 -9.20
C VAL A 356 -7.82 4.06 -9.81
N LEU A 357 -7.59 2.75 -9.72
CA LEU A 357 -6.45 2.09 -10.35
C LEU A 357 -6.53 2.09 -11.88
N ASP A 358 -7.72 2.09 -12.46
CA ASP A 358 -7.88 2.27 -13.91
C ASP A 358 -7.43 3.67 -14.36
N GLU A 359 -7.76 4.72 -13.60
CA GLU A 359 -7.24 6.06 -13.84
C GLU A 359 -5.73 6.16 -13.58
N ALA A 360 -5.20 5.47 -12.56
CA ALA A 360 -3.76 5.38 -12.33
C ALA A 360 -3.04 4.69 -13.49
N ASN A 361 -3.59 3.59 -14.02
CA ASN A 361 -3.04 2.89 -15.17
C ASN A 361 -2.99 3.79 -16.41
N LYS A 362 -4.08 4.53 -16.70
CA LYS A 362 -4.12 5.54 -17.77
C LYS A 362 -3.07 6.62 -17.53
N ALA A 363 -3.00 7.14 -16.30
CA ALA A 363 -2.05 8.18 -15.94
C ALA A 363 -0.62 7.72 -16.14
N PHE A 364 -0.22 6.50 -15.77
CA PHE A 364 1.17 6.02 -15.82
C PHE A 364 1.50 5.07 -16.97
N LEU A 365 0.60 4.91 -17.94
CA LEU A 365 0.78 4.01 -19.08
C LEU A 365 2.13 4.23 -19.80
N GLY A 366 2.90 3.16 -19.97
CA GLY A 366 4.22 3.17 -20.61
C GLY A 366 5.38 3.64 -19.74
N CYS A 367 5.14 4.12 -18.52
CA CYS A 367 6.21 4.41 -17.55
C CYS A 367 6.75 3.09 -16.97
N LYS A 368 8.06 3.02 -16.69
CA LYS A 368 8.68 1.87 -16.02
C LYS A 368 8.46 1.97 -14.51
N VAL A 369 7.23 1.74 -14.08
CA VAL A 369 6.81 1.73 -12.68
C VAL A 369 5.82 0.58 -12.46
N LYS A 370 5.69 0.12 -11.22
CA LYS A 370 4.57 -0.70 -10.78
C LYS A 370 3.49 0.17 -10.14
N LEU A 371 2.23 -0.24 -10.27
CA LEU A 371 1.18 0.30 -9.39
C LEU A 371 1.13 -0.55 -8.13
N ALA A 372 0.79 0.07 -7.00
CA ALA A 372 0.56 -0.61 -5.73
C ALA A 372 -0.71 -0.07 -5.07
N ALA A 373 -1.35 -0.92 -4.27
CA ALA A 373 -2.49 -0.57 -3.43
C ALA A 373 -2.25 -1.14 -2.03
N LYS A 374 -2.50 -0.31 -1.02
CA LYS A 374 -2.28 -0.68 0.38
C LYS A 374 -3.55 -1.29 0.99
N VAL A 375 -3.39 -2.42 1.66
CA VAL A 375 -4.46 -3.11 2.40
C VAL A 375 -4.08 -3.18 3.88
N SER A 376 -5.00 -2.76 4.75
CA SER A 376 -4.76 -2.65 6.19
C SER A 376 -4.86 -4.00 6.91
N GLY A 377 -4.01 -4.19 7.92
CA GLY A 377 -3.91 -5.39 8.74
C GLY A 377 -4.81 -5.32 9.97
N ILE A 378 -6.10 -5.61 9.79
CA ILE A 378 -7.09 -5.58 10.87
C ILE A 378 -7.07 -6.91 11.62
N HIS A 379 -6.11 -7.05 12.53
CA HIS A 379 -5.80 -8.33 13.17
C HIS A 379 -6.61 -8.63 14.43
N TRP A 380 -7.28 -7.64 15.04
CA TRP A 380 -8.13 -7.84 16.22
C TRP A 380 -9.51 -8.36 15.81
N TRP A 381 -10.11 -9.17 16.69
CA TRP A 381 -11.31 -9.96 16.45
C TRP A 381 -11.22 -10.99 15.31
N TYR A 382 -10.05 -11.19 14.68
CA TYR A 382 -9.86 -12.20 13.64
C TYR A 382 -10.13 -13.63 14.15
N ARG A 383 -9.92 -13.91 15.45
CA ARG A 383 -10.28 -15.21 16.05
C ARG A 383 -11.74 -15.30 16.49
N HIS A 384 -12.47 -14.19 16.48
CA HIS A 384 -13.90 -14.19 16.74
C HIS A 384 -14.65 -14.60 15.47
N PRO A 385 -15.70 -15.45 15.52
CA PRO A 385 -16.39 -15.93 14.32
C PRO A 385 -16.95 -14.83 13.41
N SER A 386 -17.24 -13.65 13.95
CA SER A 386 -17.75 -12.52 13.18
C SER A 386 -16.69 -11.67 12.50
N HIS A 387 -15.40 -11.77 12.87
CA HIS A 387 -14.33 -10.91 12.33
C HIS A 387 -14.71 -9.41 12.37
N ALA A 388 -15.37 -8.96 13.45
CA ALA A 388 -16.14 -7.70 13.47
C ALA A 388 -15.38 -6.47 12.97
N ALA A 389 -14.11 -6.31 13.33
CA ALA A 389 -13.31 -5.17 12.90
C ALA A 389 -12.95 -5.22 11.40
N GLU A 390 -12.66 -6.40 10.84
CA GLU A 390 -12.48 -6.57 9.39
C GLU A 390 -13.77 -6.19 8.66
N LEU A 391 -14.92 -6.66 9.14
CA LEU A 391 -16.22 -6.33 8.55
C LEU A 391 -16.49 -4.82 8.57
N ALA A 392 -16.28 -4.15 9.71
CA ALA A 392 -16.47 -2.71 9.84
C ALA A 392 -15.53 -1.92 8.90
N ALA A 393 -14.29 -2.38 8.74
CA ALA A 393 -13.30 -1.81 7.82
C ALA A 393 -13.62 -2.05 6.32
N GLY A 394 -14.60 -2.90 6.00
CA GLY A 394 -15.03 -3.23 4.64
C GLY A 394 -14.45 -4.53 4.09
N TYR A 395 -13.63 -5.24 4.85
CA TYR A 395 -13.12 -6.56 4.47
C TYR A 395 -14.12 -7.63 4.91
N TYR A 396 -14.92 -8.12 3.98
CA TYR A 396 -15.88 -9.17 4.29
C TYR A 396 -15.20 -10.55 4.39
N ASN A 397 -14.31 -10.70 5.37
CA ASN A 397 -13.58 -11.93 5.66
C ASN A 397 -14.27 -12.69 6.79
N LEU A 398 -14.48 -14.00 6.62
CA LEU A 398 -15.08 -14.88 7.63
C LEU A 398 -14.52 -16.30 7.50
N GLY A 399 -14.78 -17.14 8.50
CA GLY A 399 -14.63 -18.58 8.37
C GLY A 399 -15.40 -19.13 7.15
N GLY A 400 -14.68 -19.53 6.10
CA GLY A 400 -15.25 -20.06 4.86
C GLY A 400 -15.56 -19.02 3.77
N ARG A 401 -15.19 -17.74 3.97
CA ARG A 401 -15.30 -16.67 2.96
C ARG A 401 -14.01 -15.85 2.96
N ASP A 402 -13.21 -15.94 1.91
CA ASP A 402 -11.99 -15.14 1.77
C ASP A 402 -12.34 -13.70 1.37
N GLY A 403 -12.11 -12.75 2.28
CA GLY A 403 -12.37 -11.33 2.03
C GLY A 403 -11.29 -10.61 1.23
N TYR A 404 -10.10 -11.20 1.10
CA TYR A 404 -8.91 -10.56 0.51
C TYR A 404 -8.61 -11.05 -0.90
N ALA A 405 -8.94 -12.30 -1.22
CA ALA A 405 -8.78 -12.84 -2.57
C ALA A 405 -9.51 -12.03 -3.67
N PRO A 406 -10.73 -11.50 -3.46
CA PRO A 406 -11.36 -10.61 -4.45
C PRO A 406 -10.57 -9.32 -4.70
N VAL A 407 -9.93 -8.77 -3.66
CA VAL A 407 -9.06 -7.59 -3.78
C VAL A 407 -7.82 -7.95 -4.60
N ALA A 408 -7.14 -9.04 -4.28
CA ALA A 408 -5.99 -9.53 -5.06
C ALA A 408 -6.36 -9.78 -6.53
N ARG A 409 -7.53 -10.37 -6.79
CA ARG A 409 -8.04 -10.60 -8.14
C ARG A 409 -8.29 -9.29 -8.88
N MET A 410 -8.89 -8.30 -8.21
CA MET A 410 -9.06 -6.96 -8.77
C MET A 410 -7.70 -6.36 -9.15
N LEU A 411 -6.71 -6.39 -8.25
CA LEU A 411 -5.37 -5.87 -8.52
C LEU A 411 -4.66 -6.56 -9.70
N ALA A 412 -4.92 -7.86 -9.92
CA ALA A 412 -4.33 -8.63 -11.01
C ALA A 412 -4.62 -8.01 -12.39
N ARG A 413 -5.78 -7.38 -12.57
CA ARG A 413 -6.17 -6.77 -13.86
C ARG A 413 -5.35 -5.53 -14.20
N HIS A 414 -4.80 -4.83 -13.22
CA HIS A 414 -4.07 -3.57 -13.40
C HIS A 414 -2.56 -3.80 -13.60
N GLY A 415 -2.21 -4.77 -14.44
CA GLY A 415 -0.82 -5.16 -14.69
C GLY A 415 -0.16 -5.90 -13.52
N GLY A 416 -0.97 -6.56 -12.68
CA GLY A 416 -0.53 -7.15 -11.42
C GLY A 416 -0.07 -6.07 -10.45
N ALA A 417 -0.95 -5.11 -10.15
CA ALA A 417 -0.68 -4.10 -9.13
C ALA A 417 -0.31 -4.80 -7.81
N ILE A 418 0.69 -4.27 -7.12
CA ILE A 418 1.24 -4.87 -5.91
C ILE A 418 0.23 -4.69 -4.78
N LEU A 419 -0.09 -5.78 -4.09
CA LEU A 419 -0.82 -5.71 -2.82
C LEU A 419 0.20 -5.45 -1.72
N ASN A 420 0.24 -4.22 -1.21
CA ASN A 420 1.09 -3.85 -0.07
C ASN A 420 0.32 -4.06 1.24
N PHE A 421 0.83 -4.90 2.14
CA PHE A 421 0.13 -5.30 3.36
C PHE A 421 0.92 -4.98 4.63
N THR A 422 0.24 -4.49 5.66
CA THR A 422 0.88 -4.12 6.94
C THR A 422 0.89 -5.27 7.97
N CYS A 423 1.36 -5.01 9.20
CA CYS A 423 1.48 -5.96 10.32
C CYS A 423 2.54 -7.06 10.17
N ALA A 424 3.50 -6.91 9.26
CA ALA A 424 4.50 -7.94 8.96
C ALA A 424 5.43 -8.29 10.14
N GLU A 425 5.51 -7.43 11.15
CA GLU A 425 6.34 -7.56 12.35
C GLU A 425 5.62 -8.16 13.56
N MET A 426 4.29 -8.20 13.52
CA MET A 426 3.47 -8.57 14.68
C MET A 426 3.42 -10.08 14.91
N ARG A 427 3.36 -10.46 16.19
CA ARG A 427 3.14 -11.85 16.61
C ARG A 427 1.91 -11.98 17.47
N ASP A 428 1.19 -13.09 17.37
CA ASP A 428 -0.03 -13.33 18.15
C ASP A 428 0.22 -13.23 19.65
N SER A 429 1.39 -13.74 20.08
CA SER A 429 1.85 -13.74 21.48
C SER A 429 2.19 -12.35 22.05
N GLU A 430 2.17 -11.30 21.23
CA GLU A 430 2.35 -9.90 21.68
C GLU A 430 1.01 -9.19 21.89
N GLN A 431 -0.10 -9.84 21.53
CA GLN A 431 -1.42 -9.25 21.53
C GLN A 431 -2.17 -9.62 22.82
N PRO A 432 -2.99 -8.71 23.37
CA PRO A 432 -3.85 -9.03 24.51
C PRO A 432 -4.86 -10.12 24.14
N GLU A 433 -5.14 -11.03 25.07
CA GLU A 433 -6.02 -12.19 24.83
C GLU A 433 -7.44 -11.75 24.52
N GLU A 434 -7.92 -10.70 25.20
CA GLU A 434 -9.24 -10.09 25.02
C GLU A 434 -9.47 -9.51 23.63
N ALA A 435 -8.41 -9.19 22.87
CA ALA A 435 -8.55 -8.69 21.50
C ALA A 435 -8.88 -9.79 20.49
N LEU A 436 -8.82 -11.06 20.88
CA LEU A 436 -9.00 -12.22 19.97
C LEU A 436 -8.19 -12.05 18.67
N SER A 437 -6.97 -11.57 18.84
CA SER A 437 -6.10 -11.09 17.78
C SER A 437 -5.27 -12.22 17.14
N ALA A 438 -5.04 -12.14 15.83
CA ALA A 438 -4.34 -13.16 15.03
C ALA A 438 -3.55 -12.57 13.84
N PRO A 439 -2.60 -11.64 14.06
CA PRO A 439 -1.81 -11.04 12.99
C PRO A 439 -1.01 -12.06 12.16
N GLU A 440 -0.48 -13.12 12.77
CA GLU A 440 0.34 -14.10 12.04
C GLU A 440 -0.50 -14.87 11.00
N GLN A 441 -1.71 -15.27 11.37
CA GLN A 441 -2.62 -15.96 10.44
C GLN A 441 -3.20 -15.01 9.39
N LEU A 442 -3.51 -13.77 9.76
CA LEU A 442 -4.00 -12.77 8.82
C LEU A 442 -2.96 -12.46 7.72
N VAL A 443 -1.71 -12.19 8.10
CA VAL A 443 -0.61 -11.98 7.15
C VAL A 443 -0.47 -13.18 6.22
N GLN A 444 -0.47 -14.40 6.77
CA GLN A 444 -0.42 -15.62 5.96
C GLN A 444 -1.58 -15.70 4.96
N GLN A 445 -2.82 -15.42 5.39
CA GLN A 445 -4.00 -15.44 4.51
C GLN A 445 -3.82 -14.47 3.33
N VAL A 446 -3.49 -13.21 3.62
CA VAL A 446 -3.46 -12.14 2.61
C VAL A 446 -2.33 -12.35 1.60
N LEU A 447 -1.13 -12.73 2.05
CA LEU A 447 -0.03 -13.03 1.14
C LEU A 447 -0.34 -14.26 0.26
N CYS A 448 -0.96 -15.29 0.84
CA CYS A 448 -1.41 -16.44 0.07
C CYS A 448 -2.48 -16.08 -0.97
N ALA A 449 -3.40 -15.19 -0.65
CA ALA A 449 -4.42 -14.71 -1.59
C ALA A 449 -3.77 -14.00 -2.78
N GLY A 450 -2.82 -13.09 -2.54
CA GLY A 450 -2.05 -12.42 -3.60
C GLY A 450 -1.31 -13.40 -4.50
N TRP A 451 -0.51 -14.30 -3.94
CA TRP A 451 0.25 -15.29 -4.72
C TRP A 451 -0.65 -16.25 -5.52
N ARG A 452 -1.83 -16.61 -5.01
CA ARG A 452 -2.78 -17.48 -5.73
C ARG A 452 -3.42 -16.80 -6.93
N GLU A 453 -3.67 -15.50 -6.84
CA GLU A 453 -4.15 -14.68 -7.96
C GLU A 453 -2.99 -14.25 -8.90
N GLY A 454 -1.76 -14.67 -8.61
CA GLY A 454 -0.59 -14.47 -9.45
C GLY A 454 -0.04 -13.04 -9.42
N ILE A 455 -0.33 -12.28 -8.36
CA ILE A 455 0.19 -10.93 -8.18
C ILE A 455 1.35 -10.89 -7.21
N ASP A 456 2.11 -9.80 -7.29
CA ASP A 456 3.14 -9.48 -6.32
C ASP A 456 2.52 -8.92 -5.04
N VAL A 457 3.10 -9.31 -3.91
CA VAL A 457 2.72 -8.82 -2.58
C VAL A 457 3.94 -8.17 -1.92
N ALA A 458 3.74 -7.04 -1.27
CA ALA A 458 4.75 -6.32 -0.49
C ALA A 458 4.30 -6.20 0.97
N CYS A 459 5.22 -5.86 1.87
CA CYS A 459 4.92 -5.80 3.28
C CYS A 459 5.49 -4.57 4.00
N GLU A 460 4.79 -4.12 5.04
CA GLU A 460 5.22 -3.07 5.96
C GLU A 460 5.08 -3.54 7.41
N ASN A 461 5.85 -2.96 8.32
CA ASN A 461 5.52 -3.04 9.75
C ASN A 461 4.44 -2.01 10.09
N ALA A 462 3.47 -2.40 10.92
CA ALA A 462 2.39 -1.53 11.34
C ALA A 462 2.83 -0.50 12.39
N LEU A 463 3.69 -0.90 13.33
CA LEU A 463 4.21 -0.06 14.40
C LEU A 463 5.74 0.03 14.35
N SER A 464 6.30 1.15 14.83
CA SER A 464 7.75 1.30 14.95
C SER A 464 8.34 0.24 15.88
N ARG A 465 9.26 -0.58 15.36
CA ARG A 465 9.95 -1.65 16.09
C ARG A 465 11.44 -1.62 15.80
N TYR A 466 12.27 -1.70 16.84
CA TYR A 466 13.74 -1.68 16.72
C TYR A 466 14.39 -2.96 17.25
N ASP A 467 13.59 -3.90 17.73
CA ASP A 467 14.03 -5.14 18.34
C ASP A 467 14.16 -6.29 17.33
N ARG A 468 15.02 -7.26 17.70
CA ARG A 468 15.31 -8.45 16.90
C ARG A 468 14.08 -9.33 16.65
N ARG A 469 13.10 -9.32 17.56
CA ARG A 469 11.89 -10.15 17.46
C ARG A 469 10.99 -9.66 16.32
N GLY A 470 10.73 -8.35 16.25
CA GLY A 470 10.01 -7.74 15.13
C GLY A 470 10.72 -7.96 13.79
N TYR A 471 12.04 -7.71 13.72
CA TYR A 471 12.82 -7.96 12.51
C TYR A 471 12.81 -9.43 12.06
N ASN A 472 12.96 -10.38 12.99
CA ASN A 472 12.90 -11.80 12.66
C ASN A 472 11.51 -12.22 12.15
N GLN A 473 10.43 -11.64 12.68
CA GLN A 473 9.09 -11.88 12.18
C GLN A 473 8.92 -11.32 10.75
N MET A 474 9.40 -10.10 10.49
CA MET A 474 9.38 -9.53 9.14
C MET A 474 10.21 -10.35 8.16
N LEU A 475 11.35 -10.90 8.57
CA LEU A 475 12.18 -11.78 7.75
C LEU A 475 11.46 -13.10 7.41
N LEU A 476 10.74 -13.67 8.38
CA LEU A 476 9.89 -14.84 8.14
C LEU A 476 8.77 -14.49 7.14
N THR A 477 8.06 -13.37 7.36
CA THR A 477 7.01 -12.90 6.44
C THR A 477 7.56 -12.67 5.02
N ALA A 478 8.75 -12.07 4.90
CA ALA A 478 9.37 -11.75 3.63
C ALA A 478 9.75 -12.99 2.81
N ARG A 479 10.14 -14.08 3.49
CA ARG A 479 10.47 -15.39 2.91
C ARG A 479 9.90 -16.51 3.80
N PRO A 480 8.62 -16.88 3.62
CA PRO A 480 7.93 -17.80 4.53
C PRO A 480 8.47 -19.22 4.54
N ASN A 481 9.29 -19.59 3.55
CA ASN A 481 9.91 -20.92 3.43
C ASN A 481 11.44 -20.84 3.32
N GLY A 482 12.03 -19.76 3.84
CA GLY A 482 13.47 -19.54 3.83
C GLY A 482 14.08 -19.27 2.46
N VAL A 483 15.41 -19.39 2.40
CA VAL A 483 16.25 -19.18 1.23
C VAL A 483 16.38 -20.49 0.44
N VAL A 484 16.08 -20.43 -0.86
CA VAL A 484 16.31 -21.55 -1.78
C VAL A 484 17.78 -21.57 -2.19
N GLY A 485 18.44 -22.73 -2.10
CA GLY A 485 19.85 -22.93 -2.48
C GLY A 485 20.84 -23.10 -1.32
N LEU A 486 20.42 -22.90 -0.06
CA LEU A 486 21.30 -23.10 1.12
C LEU A 486 21.41 -24.56 1.58
N SER A 487 20.41 -25.39 1.30
CA SER A 487 20.38 -26.80 1.63
C SER A 487 20.76 -27.64 0.41
N GLY A 488 21.84 -28.42 0.50
CA GLY A 488 22.22 -29.43 -0.51
C GLY A 488 21.23 -30.58 -0.67
N ASP A 489 20.05 -30.47 -0.04
CA ASP A 489 18.93 -31.38 -0.17
C ASP A 489 18.14 -30.90 -1.40
N GLY A 490 18.21 -31.62 -2.51
CA GLY A 490 17.56 -31.29 -3.79
C GLY A 490 16.03 -31.17 -3.78
N ALA A 491 15.40 -30.93 -2.64
CA ALA A 491 14.00 -30.55 -2.49
C ALA A 491 13.80 -29.06 -2.83
N GLY A 492 13.84 -28.75 -4.13
CA GLY A 492 13.62 -27.38 -4.61
C GLY A 492 14.31 -27.02 -5.92
N ALA A 493 15.11 -27.93 -6.48
CA ALA A 493 15.78 -27.74 -7.77
C ALA A 493 14.76 -27.39 -8.87
N GLY A 494 14.63 -26.10 -9.18
CA GLY A 494 13.79 -25.55 -10.24
C GLY A 494 12.59 -24.69 -9.83
N ALA A 495 12.28 -24.51 -8.53
CA ALA A 495 11.20 -23.63 -8.09
C ALA A 495 11.74 -22.28 -7.58
N ALA A 496 11.23 -21.17 -8.13
CA ALA A 496 11.59 -19.83 -7.65
C ALA A 496 11.19 -19.65 -6.18
N PRO A 497 12.02 -18.99 -5.36
CA PRO A 497 11.71 -18.77 -3.95
C PRO A 497 10.42 -17.96 -3.80
N ARG A 498 9.54 -18.42 -2.92
CA ARG A 498 8.35 -17.66 -2.53
C ARG A 498 8.78 -16.55 -1.58
N ARG A 499 8.54 -15.31 -2.00
CA ARG A 499 8.94 -14.12 -1.26
C ARG A 499 8.06 -12.94 -1.63
N VAL A 500 8.04 -11.96 -0.73
CA VAL A 500 7.44 -10.64 -1.01
C VAL A 500 8.28 -9.90 -2.06
N ALA A 501 7.66 -8.96 -2.77
CA ALA A 501 8.32 -8.12 -3.77
C ALA A 501 9.21 -7.06 -3.15
N ALA A 502 8.83 -6.54 -1.98
CA ALA A 502 9.57 -5.56 -1.21
C ALA A 502 9.12 -5.57 0.25
N VAL A 503 9.97 -5.05 1.13
CA VAL A 503 9.61 -4.67 2.51
C VAL A 503 9.84 -3.17 2.67
N THR A 504 8.84 -2.45 3.20
CA THR A 504 8.96 -1.02 3.53
C THR A 504 8.91 -0.83 5.04
N TYR A 505 9.99 -0.32 5.62
CA TYR A 505 10.12 -0.12 7.05
C TYR A 505 9.58 1.24 7.50
N LEU A 506 8.66 1.22 8.47
CA LEU A 506 8.11 2.37 9.17
C LEU A 506 8.92 2.62 10.46
N ARG A 507 9.60 3.76 10.65
CA ARG A 507 9.87 4.88 9.73
C ARG A 507 11.29 5.41 10.02
N LEU A 508 11.86 6.18 9.10
CA LEU A 508 13.08 6.96 9.38
C LEU A 508 12.84 7.91 10.56
N SER A 509 13.66 7.77 11.60
CA SER A 509 13.63 8.60 12.81
C SER A 509 15.02 8.64 13.45
N ASP A 510 15.23 9.60 14.34
CA ASP A 510 16.45 9.64 15.16
C ASP A 510 16.61 8.38 16.01
N GLU A 511 15.49 7.79 16.45
CA GLU A 511 15.48 6.56 17.23
C GLU A 511 15.93 5.35 16.39
N LEU A 512 15.50 5.23 15.12
CA LEU A 512 16.04 4.23 14.19
C LEU A 512 17.55 4.41 14.01
N LEU A 513 17.99 5.66 13.91
CA LEU A 513 19.37 6.04 13.66
C LEU A 513 20.25 6.04 14.93
N ALA A 514 19.72 5.73 16.11
CA ALA A 514 20.51 5.53 17.32
C ALA A 514 21.45 4.31 17.18
N SER A 515 22.66 4.37 17.77
CA SER A 515 23.76 3.42 17.50
C SER A 515 23.35 1.95 17.50
N ASN A 516 22.73 1.46 18.58
CA ASN A 516 22.35 0.05 18.70
C ASN A 516 21.21 -0.33 17.75
N ASN A 517 20.15 0.49 17.69
CA ASN A 517 19.01 0.29 16.81
C ASN A 517 19.45 0.20 15.34
N PHE A 518 20.33 1.12 14.92
CA PHE A 518 20.82 1.16 13.56
C PHE A 518 21.76 -0.02 13.24
N ARG A 519 22.52 -0.52 14.21
CA ARG A 519 23.34 -1.75 14.04
C ARG A 519 22.45 -2.97 13.78
N ILE A 520 21.37 -3.12 14.54
CA ILE A 520 20.42 -4.23 14.37
C ILE A 520 19.68 -4.07 13.02
N PHE A 521 19.24 -2.85 12.70
CA PHE A 521 18.60 -2.54 11.41
C PHE A 521 19.49 -2.87 10.21
N ARG A 522 20.79 -2.53 10.26
CA ARG A 522 21.76 -2.94 9.21
C ARG A 522 21.85 -4.44 9.04
N THR A 523 21.77 -5.19 10.14
CA THR A 523 21.73 -6.66 10.09
C THR A 523 20.44 -7.13 9.44
N PHE A 524 19.30 -6.54 9.79
CA PHE A 524 18.00 -6.81 9.18
C PHE A 524 18.01 -6.57 7.66
N VAL A 525 18.52 -5.43 7.20
CA VAL A 525 18.71 -5.11 5.76
C VAL A 525 19.53 -6.21 5.08
N ARG A 526 20.70 -6.55 5.64
CA ARG A 526 21.56 -7.60 5.10
C ARG A 526 20.87 -8.96 5.03
N LYS A 527 20.03 -9.30 6.02
CA LYS A 527 19.25 -10.54 6.01
C LYS A 527 18.13 -10.52 4.99
N LEU A 528 17.45 -9.40 4.76
CA LEU A 528 16.50 -9.26 3.65
C LEU A 528 17.18 -9.46 2.30
N HIS A 529 18.42 -9.03 2.16
CA HIS A 529 19.26 -9.24 0.97
C HIS A 529 19.83 -10.66 0.84
N ALA A 530 19.42 -11.60 1.70
CA ALA A 530 19.95 -12.96 1.74
C ALA A 530 21.49 -13.00 1.96
N ASP A 531 22.00 -12.12 2.82
CA ASP A 531 23.42 -11.90 3.12
C ASP A 531 24.28 -11.38 1.95
N LEU A 532 23.65 -11.02 0.83
CA LEU A 532 24.29 -10.40 -0.32
C LEU A 532 24.51 -8.89 -0.11
N ASP A 533 25.41 -8.34 -0.90
CA ASP A 533 25.55 -6.89 -1.03
C ASP A 533 24.34 -6.30 -1.78
N LEU A 534 24.13 -4.99 -1.61
CA LEU A 534 23.09 -4.24 -2.29
C LEU A 534 23.13 -4.44 -3.81
N CYS A 535 22.02 -4.90 -4.39
CA CYS A 535 21.86 -5.07 -5.82
C CYS A 535 20.93 -3.98 -6.38
N ALA A 536 21.51 -2.99 -7.05
CA ALA A 536 20.74 -1.83 -7.53
C ALA A 536 19.85 -2.11 -8.76
N ASP A 537 20.01 -3.26 -9.42
CA ASP A 537 19.32 -3.62 -10.65
C ASP A 537 18.27 -4.72 -10.40
N PRO A 538 16.97 -4.39 -10.45
CA PRO A 538 15.89 -5.35 -10.27
C PRO A 538 15.88 -6.51 -11.25
N ASP A 539 16.46 -6.35 -12.44
CA ASP A 539 16.53 -7.43 -13.43
C ASP A 539 17.38 -8.60 -12.90
N ARG A 540 18.46 -8.30 -12.16
CA ARG A 540 19.40 -9.31 -11.65
C ARG A 540 18.79 -10.22 -10.57
N TYR A 541 17.85 -9.71 -9.78
CA TYR A 541 17.13 -10.52 -8.79
C TYR A 541 15.72 -10.92 -9.26
N GLY A 542 15.46 -10.94 -10.57
CA GLY A 542 14.22 -11.50 -11.13
C GLY A 542 12.96 -10.65 -10.91
N ARG A 543 13.11 -9.33 -10.74
CA ARG A 543 12.01 -8.36 -10.58
C ARG A 543 12.07 -7.21 -11.61
N PRO A 544 12.13 -7.51 -12.92
CA PRO A 544 12.28 -6.46 -13.93
C PRO A 544 11.12 -5.47 -13.93
N ILE A 545 11.42 -4.17 -13.88
CA ILE A 545 10.42 -3.10 -13.96
C ILE A 545 10.18 -2.76 -15.45
N LYS A 546 9.14 -3.38 -15.99
CA LYS A 546 8.70 -3.18 -17.38
C LYS A 546 7.82 -1.94 -17.50
N PRO A 547 7.74 -1.32 -18.70
CA PRO A 547 6.73 -0.31 -18.98
C PRO A 547 5.33 -0.81 -18.63
N LEU A 548 4.55 0.00 -17.91
CA LEU A 548 3.19 -0.34 -17.53
C LEU A 548 2.33 -0.52 -18.77
N GLU A 549 1.65 -1.66 -18.86
CA GLU A 549 0.70 -1.98 -19.93
C GLU A 549 -0.71 -1.56 -19.53
N THR A 550 -1.61 -1.45 -20.51
CA THR A 550 -3.01 -1.12 -20.25
C THR A 550 -3.66 -2.19 -19.37
N SER A 551 -4.51 -1.77 -18.42
CA SER A 551 -5.34 -2.68 -17.62
C SER A 551 -6.05 -3.72 -18.51
N ALA A 552 -6.18 -4.95 -18.01
CA ALA A 552 -6.99 -5.97 -18.64
C ALA A 552 -8.49 -5.55 -18.71
N PRO A 553 -9.37 -6.27 -19.42
CA PRO A 553 -10.80 -5.93 -19.47
C PRO A 553 -11.49 -6.04 -18.09
N GLU A 554 -12.37 -5.09 -17.79
CA GLU A 554 -13.12 -5.00 -16.51
C GLU A 554 -13.80 -6.34 -16.16
N MET A 555 -13.72 -6.71 -14.88
CA MET A 555 -14.40 -7.89 -14.36
C MET A 555 -15.66 -7.46 -13.63
N SER A 556 -16.76 -8.19 -13.84
CA SER A 556 -17.97 -7.95 -13.06
C SER A 556 -17.71 -8.27 -11.58
N ILE A 557 -18.48 -7.64 -10.69
CA ILE A 557 -18.33 -7.87 -9.25
C ILE A 557 -18.60 -9.34 -8.90
N GLU A 558 -19.53 -10.02 -9.57
CA GLU A 558 -19.81 -11.44 -9.36
C GLU A 558 -18.57 -12.29 -9.65
N ARG A 559 -17.83 -11.95 -10.73
CA ARG A 559 -16.60 -12.65 -11.11
C ARG A 559 -15.47 -12.44 -10.10
N LEU A 560 -15.37 -11.25 -9.53
CA LEU A 560 -14.44 -10.95 -8.45
C LEU A 560 -14.80 -11.76 -7.19
N LEU A 561 -16.08 -11.78 -6.84
CA LEU A 561 -16.59 -12.47 -5.65
C LEU A 561 -16.55 -14.00 -5.77
N GLU A 562 -16.38 -14.60 -6.95
CA GLU A 562 -16.03 -16.03 -7.03
C GLU A 562 -14.74 -16.36 -6.25
N ALA A 563 -13.84 -15.38 -6.05
CA ALA A 563 -12.62 -15.55 -5.27
C ALA A 563 -12.88 -15.75 -3.77
N THR A 564 -14.07 -15.42 -3.27
CA THR A 564 -14.40 -15.60 -1.85
C THR A 564 -14.54 -17.05 -1.46
N ALA A 565 -14.76 -17.94 -2.44
CA ALA A 565 -14.84 -19.37 -2.19
C ALA A 565 -13.52 -19.85 -1.58
N PRO A 566 -13.55 -20.71 -0.54
CA PRO A 566 -12.34 -21.31 -0.02
C PRO A 566 -11.57 -21.98 -1.15
N ALA A 567 -10.24 -21.82 -1.17
CA ALA A 567 -9.40 -22.49 -2.15
C ALA A 567 -9.77 -23.99 -2.19
N PRO A 568 -10.04 -24.57 -3.37
CA PRO A 568 -10.47 -25.96 -3.45
C PRO A 568 -9.41 -26.86 -2.81
N ALA A 569 -9.83 -27.75 -1.92
CA ALA A 569 -8.94 -28.76 -1.37
C ALA A 569 -8.30 -29.57 -2.52
N PRO A 570 -6.97 -29.76 -2.54
CA PRO A 570 -6.06 -29.71 -1.41
C PRO A 570 -5.10 -28.51 -1.47
N ALA A 571 -5.56 -27.29 -1.74
CA ALA A 571 -4.70 -26.10 -1.62
C ALA A 571 -4.83 -25.46 -0.22
N PRO A 572 -4.21 -26.01 0.85
CA PRO A 572 -4.12 -25.28 2.12
C PRO A 572 -3.39 -23.94 1.89
N ALA A 573 -3.52 -23.02 2.84
CA ALA A 573 -2.63 -21.86 2.90
C ALA A 573 -1.18 -22.32 2.70
N PHE A 574 -0.39 -21.57 1.93
CA PHE A 574 1.03 -21.92 1.80
C PHE A 574 1.63 -21.95 3.20
N PRO A 575 2.22 -23.08 3.63
CA PRO A 575 2.72 -23.19 4.99
C PRO A 575 3.85 -22.17 5.19
N PHE A 576 3.86 -21.52 6.34
CA PHE A 576 4.98 -20.68 6.77
C PHE A 576 5.79 -21.51 7.76
N ASP A 577 7.11 -21.38 7.68
CA ASP A 577 8.01 -21.97 8.66
C ASP A 577 7.79 -21.33 10.04
N PRO A 578 8.12 -22.03 11.14
CA PRO A 578 7.89 -21.50 12.48
C PRO A 578 8.82 -20.32 12.82
N GLU A 579 9.95 -20.20 12.14
CA GLU A 579 10.95 -19.14 12.33
C GLU A 579 11.72 -18.91 11.03
N THR A 580 12.32 -17.72 10.87
CA THR A 580 13.19 -17.42 9.73
C THR A 580 14.52 -18.17 9.83
N ASP A 581 15.00 -18.67 8.70
CA ASP A 581 16.35 -19.22 8.53
C ASP A 581 17.46 -18.15 8.51
N MET A 582 17.08 -16.88 8.37
CA MET A 582 17.98 -15.73 8.22
C MET A 582 17.89 -14.78 9.41
N SER A 583 17.89 -15.30 10.64
CA SER A 583 17.73 -14.49 11.85
C SER A 583 18.79 -13.38 11.98
N VAL A 584 18.38 -12.21 12.48
CA VAL A 584 19.31 -11.16 12.88
C VAL A 584 20.13 -11.55 14.12
N GLY A 585 19.72 -12.58 14.87
CA GLY A 585 20.36 -13.08 16.10
C GLY A 585 19.39 -13.19 17.28
N GLY A 586 19.81 -13.88 18.35
CA GLY A 586 19.06 -14.06 19.60
C GLY A 586 19.85 -13.59 20.84
N TRP A 587 19.62 -14.21 22.00
CA TRP A 587 20.15 -13.78 23.31
C TRP A 587 21.67 -13.51 23.36
N LEU A 588 22.48 -14.28 22.61
CA LEU A 588 23.94 -14.07 22.53
C LEU A 588 24.29 -12.76 21.82
N ALA A 589 23.55 -12.42 20.75
CA ALA A 589 23.74 -11.18 20.02
C ALA A 589 23.32 -9.98 20.87
N GLU A 590 22.22 -10.11 21.63
CA GLU A 590 21.79 -9.10 22.60
C GLU A 590 22.83 -8.88 23.71
N ALA A 591 23.47 -9.94 24.20
CA ALA A 591 24.55 -9.82 25.19
C ALA A 591 25.78 -9.10 24.63
N VAL A 592 26.14 -9.34 23.36
CA VAL A 592 27.22 -8.62 22.68
C VAL A 592 26.85 -7.14 22.49
N ASP A 593 25.61 -6.85 22.08
CA ASP A 593 25.13 -5.49 21.91
C ASP A 593 25.21 -4.71 23.23
N TRP A 594 24.77 -5.32 24.33
CA TRP A 594 24.87 -4.72 25.67
C TRP A 594 26.31 -4.41 26.09
N VAL A 595 27.27 -5.28 25.76
CA VAL A 595 28.68 -5.04 26.05
C VAL A 595 29.19 -3.85 25.23
N LEU A 596 28.85 -3.79 23.94
CA LEU A 596 29.26 -2.70 23.04
C LEU A 596 28.68 -1.35 23.48
N ASP A 597 27.40 -1.31 23.83
CA ASP A 597 26.74 -0.10 24.34
C ASP A 597 27.39 0.40 25.64
N LYS A 598 27.83 -0.52 26.51
CA LYS A 598 28.59 -0.14 27.71
C LYS A 598 29.99 0.38 27.40
N ILE A 599 30.64 -0.12 26.36
CA ILE A 599 31.95 0.40 25.93
C ILE A 599 31.78 1.80 25.35
N GLU A 600 30.79 2.02 24.48
CA GLU A 600 30.49 3.36 23.94
C GLU A 600 30.15 4.36 25.06
N TRP A 601 29.35 3.96 26.06
CA TRP A 601 29.04 4.84 27.21
C TRP A 601 30.24 5.17 28.11
N VAL A 602 31.25 4.30 28.17
CA VAL A 602 32.45 4.52 28.99
C VAL A 602 33.52 5.35 28.26
N PHE A 603 33.54 5.31 26.92
CA PHE A 603 34.63 5.88 26.12
C PHE A 603 34.21 6.95 25.10
N GLY A 604 32.91 7.16 24.87
CA GLY A 604 32.35 8.27 24.11
C GLY A 604 31.82 9.37 25.03
#